data_AF-A0A8B3FNP0-F1
#
_entry.id   AF-A0A8B3FNP0-F1
#
_cell.length_a   1.000
_cell.length_b   1.000
_cell.length_c   1.000
_cell.angle_alpha   90.00
_cell.angle_beta   90.00
_cell.angle_gamma   90.00
#
_symmetry.space_group_name_H-M   'P 1'
#
loop_
_entity.id
_entity.type
_entity.pdbx_description
1 polymer ?
#
loop_
_entity_poly.entity_id
_entity_poly.type
_entity_poly.pdbx_seq_one_letter_code
_entity_poly.pdbx_strand_id
1 'polypeptide(L)'
;MTLLISLQGGARTAVTLMVSSVLFAAAHAVYPFGILTYAVLGMSFGLAYVWHKNIYAMMSVHFIVNLLGNGIPILWWVATSMA
;
A
#
# COMPACT_ATOMS: atom_id res chain seq x y z
N MET A 1 22.48 1.25 11.12
CA MET A 1 21.35 1.43 10.18
C MET A 1 20.34 0.34 10.47
N THR A 2 19.43 0.55 11.44
CA THR A 2 18.38 -0.42 11.70
C THR A 2 17.17 0.27 12.33
N LEU A 3 16.47 1.07 11.53
CA LEU A 3 15.06 1.37 11.80
C LEU A 3 14.24 0.13 11.41
N LEU A 4 14.58 -1.03 12.01
CA LEU A 4 13.65 -2.13 12.10
C LEU A 4 12.57 -1.59 13.04
N ILE A 5 11.42 -1.23 12.50
CA ILE A 5 10.21 -1.13 13.30
C ILE A 5 10.06 -2.54 13.88
N SER A 6 10.61 -2.73 15.08
CA SER A 6 10.57 -3.98 15.82
C SER A 6 9.12 -4.17 16.24
N LEU A 7 8.36 -4.76 15.34
CA LEU A 7 6.99 -5.23 15.56
C LEU A 7 7.10 -6.48 16.46
N GLN A 8 7.52 -6.27 17.70
CA GLN A 8 7.50 -7.26 18.78
C GLN A 8 6.24 -7.05 19.60
N GLY A 9 5.42 -8.10 19.69
CA GLY A 9 4.08 -8.09 20.30
C GLY A 9 2.96 -7.94 19.27
N GLY A 10 2.00 -8.89 19.29
CA GLY A 10 0.87 -8.91 18.35
C GLY A 10 0.02 -7.64 18.40
N ALA A 11 -0.28 -7.14 19.61
CA ALA A 11 -1.07 -5.91 19.80
C ALA A 11 -0.36 -4.66 19.27
N ARG A 12 0.93 -4.48 19.56
CA ARG A 12 1.72 -3.35 19.05
C ARG A 12 1.78 -3.37 17.53
N THR A 13 1.93 -4.56 16.95
CA THR A 13 1.96 -4.75 15.50
C THR A 13 0.64 -4.35 14.85
N ALA A 14 -0.48 -4.79 15.42
CA ALA A 14 -1.81 -4.45 14.92
C ALA A 14 -2.08 -2.94 14.99
N VAL A 15 -1.71 -2.28 16.10
CA VAL A 15 -1.88 -0.82 16.24
C VAL A 15 -1.03 -0.06 15.23
N THR A 16 0.26 -0.40 15.09
CA THR A 16 1.12 0.24 14.09
C THR A 16 0.55 0.04 12.68
N LEU A 17 0.09 -1.16 12.35
CA LEU A 17 -0.53 -1.45 11.05
C LEU A 17 -1.77 -0.58 10.80
N MET A 18 -2.68 -0.48 11.78
CA MET A 18 -3.88 0.35 11.65
C MET A 18 -3.54 1.83 11.48
N VAL A 19 -2.65 2.38 12.33
CA VAL A 19 -2.24 3.79 12.25
C VAL A 19 -1.55 4.08 10.91
N SER A 20 -0.61 3.23 10.49
CA SER A 20 0.08 3.38 9.20
C SER A 20 -0.89 3.32 8.01
N SER A 21 -1.93 2.49 8.09
CA SER A 21 -2.95 2.38 7.03
C SER A 21 -3.79 3.65 6.90
N VAL A 22 -4.20 4.24 8.03
CA VAL A 22 -4.95 5.50 8.05
C VAL A 22 -4.08 6.65 7.54
N LEU A 23 -2.82 6.72 7.96
CA LEU A 23 -1.88 7.75 7.47
C LEU A 23 -1.62 7.61 5.97
N PHE A 24 -1.45 6.38 5.48
CA PHE A 24 -1.32 6.11 4.05
C PHE A 24 -2.57 6.58 3.29
N ALA A 25 -3.76 6.30 3.82
CA ALA A 25 -5.01 6.75 3.23
C ALA A 25 -5.15 8.27 3.17
N ALA A 26 -4.81 8.95 4.26
CA ALA A 26 -4.83 10.41 4.33
C ALA A 26 -3.88 11.06 3.31
N ALA A 27 -2.75 10.40 3.00
CA ALA A 27 -1.78 10.91 2.03
C ALA A 27 -2.18 10.67 0.55
N HIS A 28 -3.02 9.67 0.26
CA HIS A 28 -3.31 9.23 -1.11
C HIS A 28 -4.76 9.47 -1.55
N ALA A 29 -5.69 9.65 -0.61
CA ALA A 29 -7.08 9.91 -0.93
C ALA A 29 -7.27 11.32 -1.51
N VAL A 30 -7.54 11.40 -2.82
CA VAL A 30 -7.90 12.67 -3.50
C VAL A 30 -9.35 13.07 -3.22
N TYR A 31 -10.22 12.11 -2.92
CA TYR A 31 -11.63 12.29 -2.59
C TYR A 31 -11.98 11.60 -1.27
N PRO A 32 -12.96 12.12 -0.49
CA PRO A 32 -13.30 11.58 0.83
C PRO A 32 -13.72 10.10 0.80
N PHE A 33 -14.34 9.62 -0.30
CA PHE A 33 -14.68 8.21 -0.47
C PHE A 33 -13.48 7.30 -0.78
N GLY A 34 -12.35 7.86 -1.21
CA GLY A 34 -11.12 7.10 -1.47
C GLY A 34 -10.41 6.65 -0.20
N ILE A 35 -10.72 7.26 0.96
CA ILE A 35 -9.97 7.02 2.19
C ILE A 35 -10.09 5.57 2.69
N LEU A 36 -11.26 4.94 2.56
CA LEU A 36 -11.45 3.54 2.92
C LEU A 36 -10.65 2.61 1.99
N THR A 37 -10.68 2.87 0.69
CA THR A 37 -9.95 2.10 -0.31
C THR A 37 -8.45 2.15 -0.05
N TYR A 38 -7.90 3.35 0.17
CA TYR A 38 -6.48 3.49 0.46
C TYR A 38 -6.12 2.94 1.84
N ALA A 39 -7.02 2.99 2.84
CA ALA A 39 -6.76 2.37 4.14
C ALA A 39 -6.64 0.84 4.03
N VAL A 40 -7.52 0.19 3.26
CA VAL A 40 -7.44 -1.26 2.99
C VAL A 40 -6.17 -1.61 2.21
N LEU A 41 -5.77 -0.79 1.24
CA LEU A 41 -4.51 -0.95 0.52
C LEU A 41 -3.28 -0.81 1.44
N GLY A 42 -3.24 0.23 2.26
CA GLY A 42 -2.18 0.45 3.25
C GLY A 42 -2.05 -0.74 4.21
N MET A 43 -3.18 -1.31 4.62
CA MET A 43 -3.20 -2.49 5.47
C MET A 43 -2.64 -3.73 4.75
N SER A 44 -2.98 -3.91 3.48
CA SER A 44 -2.48 -5.02 2.65
C SER A 44 -0.96 -4.95 2.47
N PHE A 45 -0.41 -3.75 2.23
CA PHE A 45 1.03 -3.52 2.11
C PHE A 45 1.76 -3.79 3.43
N GLY A 46 1.22 -3.29 4.53
CA GLY A 46 1.79 -3.52 5.86
C GLY A 46 1.72 -4.99 6.29
N LEU A 47 0.66 -5.72 5.92
CA LEU A 47 0.54 -7.17 6.18
C LEU A 47 1.63 -7.98 5.50
N ALA A 48 1.95 -7.66 4.24
CA ALA A 48 3.05 -8.30 3.53
C ALA A 48 4.39 -8.10 4.26
N TYR A 49 4.63 -6.90 4.80
CA TYR A 49 5.80 -6.67 5.66
C TYR A 49 5.74 -7.46 6.97
N VAL A 50 4.59 -7.47 7.66
CA VAL A 50 4.43 -8.16 8.95
C VAL A 50 4.69 -9.65 8.82
N TRP A 51 4.15 -10.27 7.76
CA TRP A 51 4.28 -11.71 7.51
C TRP A 51 5.71 -12.07 7.12
N HIS A 52 6.27 -11.40 6.12
CA HIS A 52 7.58 -11.78 5.59
C HIS A 52 8.76 -11.16 6.36
N LYS A 53 8.49 -10.21 7.25
CA LYS A 53 9.50 -9.36 7.92
C LYS A 53 10.51 -8.76 6.94
N ASN A 54 10.05 -8.48 5.72
CA ASN A 54 10.88 -8.08 4.59
C ASN A 54 10.24 -6.89 3.87
N ILE A 55 10.97 -5.77 3.82
CA ILE A 55 10.52 -4.54 3.17
C ILE A 55 10.29 -4.72 1.67
N TYR A 56 11.03 -5.64 1.03
CA TYR A 56 10.85 -5.95 -0.38
C TYR A 56 9.49 -6.59 -0.65
N ALA A 57 8.93 -7.38 0.28
CA ALA A 57 7.60 -7.96 0.09
C ALA A 57 6.52 -6.86 0.00
N MET A 58 6.56 -5.88 0.91
CA MET A 58 5.69 -4.71 0.84
C MET A 58 5.90 -3.94 -0.48
N MET A 59 7.16 -3.68 -0.84
CA MET A 59 7.48 -2.91 -2.04
C MET A 59 6.99 -3.59 -3.33
N SER A 60 7.12 -4.91 -3.42
CA SER A 60 6.62 -5.71 -4.54
C SER A 60 5.09 -5.62 -4.65
N VAL A 61 4.36 -5.75 -3.54
CA VAL A 61 2.89 -5.64 -3.56
C VAL A 61 2.46 -4.23 -3.97
N HIS A 62 3.14 -3.19 -3.48
CA HIS A 62 2.86 -1.81 -3.87
C HIS A 62 3.12 -1.57 -5.36
N PHE A 63 4.23 -2.09 -5.89
CA PHE A 63 4.55 -2.02 -7.32
C PHE A 63 3.50 -2.70 -8.19
N ILE A 64 3.07 -3.92 -7.81
CA ILE A 64 2.04 -4.66 -8.53
C ILE A 64 0.72 -3.88 -8.57
N VAL A 65 0.28 -3.34 -7.43
CA VAL A 65 -0.95 -2.52 -7.38
C VAL A 65 -0.84 -1.31 -8.29
N ASN A 66 0.30 -0.61 -8.30
CA ASN A 66 0.48 0.53 -9.19
C ASN A 66 0.51 0.12 -10.67
N LEU A 67 1.15 -1.00 -11.00
CA LEU A 67 1.18 -1.51 -12.38
C LEU A 67 -0.23 -1.86 -12.87
N LEU A 68 -1.02 -2.55 -12.05
CA LEU A 68 -2.38 -2.96 -12.42
C LEU A 68 -3.39 -1.81 -12.37
N GLY A 69 -3.35 -0.99 -11.33
CA GLY A 69 -4.32 0.07 -11.07
C GLY A 69 -4.07 1.36 -11.84
N ASN A 70 -2.81 1.68 -12.16
CA ASN A 70 -2.44 2.91 -12.87
C ASN A 70 -1.74 2.61 -14.20
N GLY A 71 -0.80 1.66 -14.22
CA GLY A 71 0.01 1.35 -15.40
C GLY A 71 -0.80 0.80 -16.59
N ILE A 72 -1.55 -0.29 -16.38
CA ILE A 72 -2.35 -0.92 -17.45
C ILE A 72 -3.41 0.04 -18.03
N PRO A 73 -4.20 0.77 -17.21
CA PRO A 73 -5.15 1.74 -17.73
C PRO A 73 -4.51 2.84 -18.59
N ILE A 74 -3.34 3.34 -18.19
CA ILE A 74 -2.61 4.35 -18.97
C ILE A 74 -2.11 3.76 -20.29
N LEU A 75 -1.52 2.57 -20.28
CA LEU A 75 -1.06 1.90 -21.51
C LEU A 75 -2.22 1.65 -22.48
N TRP A 76 -3.36 1.21 -21.95
CA TRP A 76 -4.58 1.02 -22.74
C TRP A 76 -5.09 2.34 -23.32
N TRP A 77 -5.13 3.40 -22.51
CA TRP A 77 -5.56 4.73 -22.96
C TRP A 77 -4.66 5.24 -24.08
N VAL A 78 -3.33 5.18 -23.92
CA VAL A 78 -2.38 5.57 -24.96
C VAL A 78 -2.57 4.74 -26.23
N ALA A 79 -2.70 3.41 -26.12
CA ALA A 79 -2.87 2.53 -27.28
C ALA A 79 -4.16 2.80 -28.06
N THR A 80 -5.22 3.25 -27.38
CA THR A 80 -6.53 3.51 -28.00
C THR A 80 -6.74 4.97 -28.41
N SER A 81 -5.97 5.92 -27.86
CA SER A 81 -6.02 7.33 -28.25
C SER A 81 -5.06 7.70 -29.39
N MET A 82 -4.12 6.82 -29.73
CA MET A 82 -3.16 7.02 -30.84
C MET A 82 -3.53 6.22 -32.10
N ALA A 83 -4.68 5.54 -32.10
CA ALA A 83 -5.28 4.85 -33.24
C ALA A 83 -6.40 5.69 -33.85
#